data_AF-A0A133XIS4-F1
#
_entry.id   AF-A0A133XIS4-F1
#
_cell.length_a   1.000
_cell.length_b   1.000
_cell.length_c   1.000
_cell.angle_alpha   90.00
_cell.angle_beta   90.00
_cell.angle_gamma   90.00
#
_symmetry.space_group_name_H-M   'P 1'
#
loop_
_entity.id
_entity.type
_entity.pdbx_description
1 polymer ?
#
loop_
_entity_poly.entity_id
_entity_poly.type
_entity_poly.pdbx_seq_one_letter_code
_entity_poly.pdbx_strand_id
1 'polypeptide(L)'
;MTVQTPPTSLPGLRPLSAREQAQRTAAYGCLADNKQPSCQQTIWVGIFFDGTNNNKKRDQEKVTDPNKRSHSNVAVLHDAFRDDRNNGYFPYYIPGVGTEFEKIGEKTESSDGKSMAKGGEARLHWAMIQLYNAVNRAVHKTLLVPDDEARSSVNNPDVLKNGWTLFSGKRRSYFQRLESRLKQSLGKDPKPKPVLINVSVFGFSRGAAEARAYCNWILECCKKKDGGYTFCGIPIRFQFVGLFDTVASVGLADSSPIGGDGLMDWADGTMEIPEAVERCVHYVAAHEIRKSFPVSTARHGKSYPANCLEVVYPGAHSDVGGGYGPGSQGKAVGSRTLLVSQVPLVNMYLEARKSGVPLSDIATLESENKADVVYDLNVSPTLATRFRDYAIWSKASAAAVETLLHKHMRMYWRWRVKAAPKFKELSSYQKADAQDKEDLYASELDFQKDMERAMKRKRWLDSLPANDKRSRSQMPYNMPTELDKEALEEAKQADQVPPSVHLFFDEHIHDSHASFYLAGPVTDYDKAEKIKLAKEKKRRGQKLNPFEERILKEDAQKPGSFPVMRDSDVGDILDTEGAATGGVVKIMTSTRRESEGHIRQRVVFDKS
;
A
#
# COMPACT_ATOMS: atom_id res chain seq x y z
N MET A 1 -13.69 28.73 3.77
CA MET A 1 -13.62 27.53 4.62
C MET A 1 -14.93 27.35 5.37
N THR A 2 -15.64 26.24 5.18
CA THR A 2 -16.54 25.69 6.19
C THR A 2 -16.25 24.19 6.25
N VAL A 3 -15.35 23.80 7.16
CA VAL A 3 -15.14 22.39 7.49
C VAL A 3 -16.39 21.95 8.25
N GLN A 4 -17.25 21.17 7.58
CA GLN A 4 -18.46 20.65 8.19
C GLN A 4 -18.08 19.51 9.13
N THR A 5 -18.59 19.55 10.37
CA THR A 5 -18.59 18.38 11.25
C THR A 5 -19.25 17.22 10.50
N PRO A 6 -18.61 16.03 10.45
CA PRO A 6 -19.23 14.90 9.78
C PRO A 6 -20.53 14.55 10.53
N PRO A 7 -21.62 14.21 9.82
CA PRO A 7 -22.86 13.78 10.44
C PRO A 7 -22.59 12.67 11.46
N THR A 8 -23.23 12.71 12.62
CA THR A 8 -23.07 11.71 13.70
C THR A 8 -23.52 10.29 13.30
N SER A 9 -24.02 10.10 12.09
CA SER A 9 -24.60 8.87 11.55
C SER A 9 -23.81 8.25 10.38
N LEU A 10 -22.61 8.74 10.04
CA LEU A 10 -21.82 8.10 8.96
C LEU A 10 -21.30 6.73 9.42
N PRO A 11 -21.36 5.68 8.58
CA PRO A 11 -20.73 4.39 8.85
C PRO A 11 -19.24 4.55 9.21
N GLY A 12 -18.78 3.81 10.21
CA GLY A 12 -17.41 3.87 10.73
C GLY A 12 -17.10 5.13 11.56
N LEU A 13 -18.10 5.89 11.99
CA LEU A 13 -17.95 6.85 13.09
C LEU A 13 -18.44 6.21 14.38
N ARG A 14 -17.55 6.08 15.36
CA ARG A 14 -18.02 5.82 16.73
C ARG A 14 -18.61 7.10 17.32
N PRO A 15 -19.58 7.00 18.24
CA PRO A 15 -19.96 8.12 19.06
C PRO A 15 -18.73 8.71 19.78
N LEU A 16 -18.57 10.02 19.68
CA LEU A 16 -17.57 10.75 20.45
C LEU A 16 -18.13 11.07 21.84
N SER A 17 -17.30 10.93 22.87
CA SER A 17 -17.62 11.44 24.21
C SER A 17 -17.83 12.96 24.19
N ALA A 18 -18.54 13.51 25.17
CA ALA A 18 -18.75 14.97 25.27
C ALA A 18 -17.42 15.76 25.25
N ARG A 19 -16.36 15.18 25.83
CA ARG A 19 -15.02 15.76 25.81
C ARG A 19 -14.40 15.75 24.41
N GLU A 20 -14.48 14.63 23.70
CA GLU A 20 -14.00 14.53 22.32
C GLU A 20 -14.77 15.47 21.39
N GLN A 21 -16.08 15.62 21.58
CA GLN A 21 -16.91 16.60 20.87
C GLN A 21 -16.46 18.03 21.16
N ALA A 22 -16.17 18.37 22.42
CA ALA A 22 -15.66 19.69 22.80
C ALA A 22 -14.26 19.95 22.21
N GLN A 23 -13.36 18.97 22.27
CA GLN A 23 -12.02 19.06 21.66
C GLN A 23 -12.09 19.18 20.14
N ARG A 24 -13.01 18.46 19.51
CA ARG A 24 -13.31 18.56 18.07
C ARG A 24 -13.79 19.95 17.70
N THR A 25 -14.76 20.48 18.45
CA THR A 25 -15.31 21.83 18.23
C THR A 25 -14.23 22.91 18.42
N ALA A 26 -13.41 22.80 19.46
CA ALA A 26 -12.30 23.71 19.72
C ALA A 26 -11.25 23.67 18.58
N ALA A 27 -10.90 22.47 18.10
CA ALA A 27 -9.99 22.31 16.97
C ALA A 27 -10.52 23.01 15.70
N TYR A 28 -11.80 22.82 15.39
CA TYR A 28 -12.42 23.47 14.23
C TYR A 28 -12.55 24.99 14.37
N GLY A 29 -12.80 25.50 15.57
CA GLY A 29 -12.82 26.93 15.85
C GLY A 29 -11.49 27.63 15.57
N CYS A 30 -10.36 26.92 15.67
CA CYS A 30 -9.02 27.43 15.36
C CYS A 30 -8.64 27.41 13.87
N LEU A 31 -9.45 26.80 12.98
CA LEU A 31 -9.20 26.82 11.54
C LEU A 31 -9.68 28.12 10.88
N ALA A 32 -10.42 28.97 11.59
CA ALA A 32 -10.79 30.30 11.13
C ALA A 32 -9.57 31.23 11.19
N ASP A 33 -9.32 31.93 10.09
CA ASP A 33 -8.15 32.78 9.83
C ASP A 33 -8.04 33.94 10.84
N ASN A 34 -7.40 33.69 11.98
CA ASN A 34 -7.06 34.72 12.94
C ASN A 34 -5.61 35.15 12.72
N LYS A 35 -5.42 36.19 11.92
CA LYS A 35 -4.14 36.91 11.71
C LYS A 35 -3.59 37.60 12.99
N GLN A 36 -3.96 37.12 14.17
CA GLN A 36 -3.50 37.63 15.46
C GLN A 36 -2.71 36.55 16.22
N PRO A 37 -1.59 36.92 16.87
CA PRO A 37 -0.83 35.99 17.70
C PRO A 37 -1.69 35.52 18.86
N SER A 38 -2.00 34.21 18.87
CA SER A 38 -2.71 33.56 19.97
C SER A 38 -1.71 33.08 21.03
N CYS A 39 -2.04 33.28 22.30
CA CYS A 39 -1.27 32.72 23.42
C CYS A 39 -1.41 31.19 23.53
N GLN A 40 -2.31 30.59 22.74
CA GLN A 40 -2.59 29.16 22.68
C GLN A 40 -2.53 28.64 21.23
N GLN A 41 -2.13 27.38 21.06
CA GLN A 41 -2.00 26.78 19.74
C GLN A 41 -2.48 25.32 19.73
N THR A 42 -3.27 24.96 18.72
CA THR A 42 -3.55 23.57 18.36
C THR A 42 -2.49 23.09 17.37
N ILE A 43 -1.97 21.88 17.60
CA ILE A 43 -0.95 21.25 16.77
C ILE A 43 -1.62 20.21 15.89
N TRP A 44 -1.41 20.29 14.59
CA TRP A 44 -1.92 19.37 13.58
C TRP A 44 -0.76 18.59 12.98
N VAL A 45 -0.76 17.27 13.18
CA VAL A 45 0.30 16.38 12.69
C VAL A 45 -0.29 15.41 11.68
N GLY A 46 0.24 15.43 10.46
CA GLY A 46 -0.07 14.47 9.41
C GLY A 46 1.10 13.51 9.22
N ILE A 47 0.87 12.21 9.38
CA ILE A 47 1.88 11.17 9.18
C ILE A 47 1.48 10.32 7.96
N PHE A 48 2.37 10.19 6.98
CA PHE A 48 2.06 9.60 5.68
C PHE A 48 3.06 8.49 5.35
N PHE A 49 2.70 7.24 5.59
CA PHE A 49 3.51 6.06 5.33
C PHE A 49 3.25 5.48 3.93
N ASP A 50 4.21 5.60 3.02
CA ASP A 50 4.03 5.13 1.65
C ASP A 50 4.17 3.61 1.51
N GLY A 51 3.67 3.07 0.40
CA GLY A 51 3.66 1.64 0.11
C GLY A 51 5.02 1.06 -0.26
N THR A 52 5.12 -0.26 -0.20
CA THR A 52 6.34 -0.99 -0.58
C THR A 52 6.84 -0.52 -1.94
N ASN A 53 8.14 -0.18 -2.03
CA ASN A 53 8.75 0.35 -3.25
C ASN A 53 8.16 1.68 -3.76
N ASN A 54 7.42 2.46 -2.97
CA ASN A 54 6.97 3.80 -3.34
C ASN A 54 7.83 4.89 -2.69
N ASN A 55 8.24 5.88 -3.48
CA ASN A 55 9.06 6.99 -3.01
C ASN A 55 8.73 8.28 -3.78
N LYS A 56 8.13 9.25 -3.09
CA LYS A 56 7.71 10.53 -3.66
C LYS A 56 8.81 11.23 -4.46
N LYS A 57 10.04 11.26 -3.94
CA LYS A 57 11.17 11.90 -4.63
C LYS A 57 11.46 11.23 -5.97
N ARG A 58 11.47 9.90 -6.00
CA ARG A 58 11.72 9.10 -7.21
C ARG A 58 10.54 9.14 -8.19
N ASP A 59 9.32 8.98 -7.67
CA ASP A 59 8.13 8.68 -8.47
C ASP A 59 7.32 9.94 -8.86
N GLN A 60 7.59 11.08 -8.22
CA GLN A 60 6.94 12.38 -8.45
C GLN A 60 7.95 13.51 -8.70
N GLU A 61 8.81 13.82 -7.73
CA GLU A 61 9.61 15.07 -7.73
C GLU A 61 10.70 15.09 -8.81
N LYS A 62 11.32 13.94 -9.09
CA LYS A 62 12.30 13.77 -10.18
C LYS A 62 11.65 13.63 -11.56
N VAL A 63 10.33 13.50 -11.64
CA VAL A 63 9.60 13.24 -12.89
C VAL A 63 8.82 14.50 -13.28
N THR A 64 9.32 15.19 -14.29
CA THR A 64 8.81 16.51 -14.70
C THR A 64 7.43 16.44 -15.36
N ASP A 65 7.19 15.42 -16.18
CA ASP A 65 5.90 15.18 -16.84
C ASP A 65 4.94 14.48 -15.88
N PRO A 66 3.84 15.12 -15.43
CA PRO A 66 2.87 14.51 -14.54
C PRO A 66 2.32 13.19 -15.08
N ASN A 67 2.16 13.06 -16.39
CA ASN A 67 1.64 11.84 -17.01
C ASN A 67 2.66 10.70 -17.14
N LYS A 68 3.89 10.90 -16.66
CA LYS A 68 4.90 9.83 -16.47
C LYS A 68 5.13 9.49 -15.00
N ARG A 69 4.50 10.20 -14.07
CA ARG A 69 4.66 9.94 -12.63
C ARG A 69 3.92 8.68 -12.22
N SER A 70 4.46 8.00 -11.23
CA SER A 70 3.92 6.75 -10.66
C SER A 70 3.80 6.82 -9.14
N HIS A 71 3.66 8.03 -8.59
CA HIS A 71 3.51 8.23 -7.15
C HIS A 71 2.17 7.72 -6.63
N SER A 72 2.16 7.34 -5.35
CA SER A 72 1.00 6.78 -4.67
C SER A 72 -0.02 7.83 -4.26
N ASN A 73 -1.18 7.37 -3.82
CA ASN A 73 -2.22 8.20 -3.24
C ASN A 73 -1.77 8.85 -1.91
N VAL A 74 -0.88 8.18 -1.16
CA VAL A 74 -0.31 8.72 0.09
C VAL A 74 0.51 9.98 -0.18
N ALA A 75 1.31 9.99 -1.26
CA ALA A 75 2.07 11.16 -1.66
C ALA A 75 1.16 12.35 -2.02
N VAL A 76 0.05 12.11 -2.74
CA VAL A 76 -0.92 13.18 -3.07
C VAL A 76 -1.59 13.73 -1.82
N LEU A 77 -2.01 12.87 -0.90
CA LEU A 77 -2.65 13.29 0.36
C LEU A 77 -1.67 14.07 1.25
N HIS A 78 -0.38 13.72 1.23
CA HIS A 78 0.66 14.50 1.90
C HIS A 78 0.78 15.91 1.29
N ASP A 79 0.79 16.02 -0.04
CA ASP A 79 0.93 17.32 -0.73
C ASP A 79 -0.33 18.19 -0.61
N ALA A 80 -1.49 17.56 -0.45
CA ALA A 80 -2.74 18.22 -0.15
C ALA A 80 -2.83 18.71 1.30
N PHE A 81 -2.05 18.17 2.24
CA PHE A 81 -2.05 18.60 3.63
C PHE A 81 -1.43 19.99 3.77
N ARG A 82 -2.04 20.85 4.61
CA ARG A 82 -1.53 22.19 4.90
C ARG A 82 -0.14 22.11 5.55
N ASP A 83 0.89 22.66 4.89
CA ASP A 83 2.25 22.75 5.44
C ASP A 83 2.53 24.18 5.95
N ASP A 84 1.98 24.50 7.12
CA ASP A 84 2.14 25.79 7.78
C ASP A 84 2.71 25.58 9.19
N ARG A 85 4.01 25.29 9.21
CA ARG A 85 4.75 24.86 10.40
C ARG A 85 4.88 25.97 11.44
N ASN A 86 4.76 27.23 11.02
CA ASN A 86 4.73 28.37 11.93
C ASN A 86 3.42 28.41 12.71
N ASN A 87 2.32 28.03 12.07
CA ASN A 87 0.98 28.00 12.66
C ASN A 87 0.53 26.62 13.14
N GLY A 88 1.45 25.66 13.24
CA GLY A 88 1.22 24.41 13.96
C GLY A 88 0.77 23.24 13.09
N TYR A 89 0.94 23.34 11.77
CA TYR A 89 0.63 22.26 10.83
C TYR A 89 1.91 21.58 10.37
N PHE A 90 2.03 20.28 10.60
CA PHE A 90 3.25 19.51 10.39
C PHE A 90 2.96 18.22 9.62
N PRO A 91 3.06 18.23 8.28
CA PRO A 91 3.05 17.02 7.47
C PRO A 91 4.44 16.35 7.45
N TYR A 92 4.44 15.04 7.61
CA TYR A 92 5.63 14.20 7.52
C TYR A 92 5.36 13.03 6.55
N TYR A 93 6.09 13.02 5.45
CA TYR A 93 6.12 11.90 4.51
C TYR A 93 7.21 10.90 4.88
N ILE A 94 6.86 9.61 4.87
CA ILE A 94 7.74 8.48 5.14
C ILE A 94 7.76 7.62 3.86
N PRO A 95 8.89 7.56 3.14
CA PRO A 95 9.02 6.71 1.96
C PRO A 95 8.81 5.24 2.32
N GLY A 96 8.26 4.46 1.40
CA GLY A 96 7.98 3.06 1.65
C GLY A 96 9.23 2.20 1.77
N VAL A 97 9.08 1.04 2.41
CA VAL A 97 10.15 0.04 2.55
C VAL A 97 10.72 -0.40 1.20
N GLY A 98 12.03 -0.66 1.18
CA GLY A 98 12.76 -1.02 -0.04
C GLY A 98 13.19 0.15 -0.91
N THR A 99 12.97 1.40 -0.47
CA THR A 99 13.39 2.63 -1.16
C THR A 99 14.37 3.46 -0.32
N GLU A 100 15.08 4.39 -0.97
CA GLU A 100 15.96 5.36 -0.29
C GLU A 100 15.20 6.14 0.79
N PHE A 101 15.77 6.17 2.00
CA PHE A 101 15.34 7.06 3.06
C PHE A 101 16.54 7.57 3.87
N GLU A 102 17.11 8.68 3.41
CA GLU A 102 18.32 9.28 3.97
C GLU A 102 18.23 9.58 5.47
N LYS A 103 17.04 9.92 5.97
CA LYS A 103 16.82 10.27 7.39
C LYS A 103 17.00 9.08 8.33
N ILE A 104 16.91 7.85 7.83
CA ILE A 104 17.21 6.63 8.58
C ILE A 104 18.48 5.93 8.08
N GLY A 105 19.22 6.54 7.15
CA GLY A 105 20.48 5.99 6.63
C GLY A 105 20.34 4.95 5.53
N GLU A 106 19.12 4.69 5.03
CA GLU A 106 18.91 3.88 3.82
C GLU A 106 19.21 4.74 2.59
N LYS A 107 20.31 4.43 1.89
CA LYS A 107 20.82 5.28 0.79
C LYS A 107 20.35 4.85 -0.60
N THR A 108 19.85 3.63 -0.73
CA THR A 108 19.48 3.02 -2.00
C THR A 108 18.29 2.09 -1.82
N GLU A 109 17.72 1.68 -2.93
CA GLU A 109 16.75 0.60 -3.01
C GLU A 109 17.35 -0.71 -2.48
N SER A 110 16.48 -1.57 -1.93
CA SER A 110 16.91 -2.88 -1.43
C SER A 110 15.86 -3.96 -1.67
N SER A 111 16.30 -5.13 -2.13
CA SER A 111 15.44 -6.29 -2.35
C SER A 111 14.80 -6.77 -1.05
N ASP A 112 15.56 -6.86 0.04
CA ASP A 112 15.04 -7.26 1.37
C ASP A 112 13.98 -6.29 1.89
N GLY A 113 14.10 -4.98 1.62
CA GLY A 113 13.07 -4.02 1.99
C GLY A 113 11.78 -4.22 1.18
N LYS A 114 11.91 -4.54 -0.11
CA LYS A 114 10.78 -4.83 -1.01
C LYS A 114 10.09 -6.16 -0.67
N SER A 115 10.84 -7.20 -0.28
CA SER A 115 10.30 -8.54 -0.06
C SER A 115 9.94 -8.83 1.40
N MET A 116 10.72 -8.36 2.37
CA MET A 116 10.60 -8.72 3.79
C MET A 116 10.20 -7.55 4.70
N ALA A 117 9.94 -6.36 4.16
CA ALA A 117 9.67 -5.14 4.93
C ALA A 117 10.83 -4.65 5.81
N LYS A 118 12.07 -5.05 5.49
CA LYS A 118 13.26 -4.58 6.20
C LYS A 118 13.31 -3.04 6.15
N GLY A 119 13.51 -2.42 7.30
CA GLY A 119 13.49 -0.97 7.46
C GLY A 119 12.16 -0.39 7.94
N GLY A 120 11.10 -1.19 8.10
CA GLY A 120 9.81 -0.72 8.62
C GLY A 120 9.87 -0.23 10.06
N GLU A 121 10.56 -0.95 10.95
CA GLU A 121 10.76 -0.50 12.35
C GLU A 121 11.48 0.86 12.43
N ALA A 122 12.50 1.07 11.59
CA ALA A 122 13.24 2.33 11.55
C ALA A 122 12.36 3.50 11.06
N ARG A 123 11.46 3.25 10.09
CA ARG A 123 10.44 4.20 9.63
C ARG A 123 9.45 4.58 10.73
N LEU A 124 8.97 3.59 11.48
CA LEU A 124 8.11 3.79 12.65
C LEU A 124 8.80 4.64 13.72
N HIS A 125 10.02 4.27 14.12
CA HIS A 125 10.79 5.02 15.11
C HIS A 125 11.03 6.47 14.68
N TRP A 126 11.40 6.69 13.42
CA TRP A 126 11.57 8.04 12.88
C TRP A 126 10.25 8.84 12.93
N ALA A 127 9.14 8.26 12.49
CA ALA A 127 7.82 8.90 12.54
C ALA A 127 7.38 9.24 13.98
N MET A 128 7.68 8.37 14.95
CA MET A 128 7.41 8.64 16.37
C MET A 128 8.22 9.85 16.86
N ILE A 129 9.52 9.93 16.53
CA ILE A 129 10.36 11.10 16.85
C ILE A 129 9.76 12.38 16.26
N GLN A 130 9.18 12.32 15.06
CA GLN A 130 8.56 13.49 14.43
C GLN A 130 7.37 14.06 15.21
N LEU A 131 6.61 13.25 15.96
CA LEU A 131 5.55 13.76 16.84
C LEU A 131 6.12 14.63 17.97
N TYR A 132 7.22 14.20 18.60
CA TYR A 132 7.92 15.00 19.62
C TYR A 132 8.50 16.28 19.01
N ASN A 133 9.10 16.18 17.82
CA ASN A 133 9.62 17.33 17.08
C ASN A 133 8.50 18.32 16.72
N ALA A 134 7.32 17.86 16.30
CA ALA A 134 6.19 18.73 15.98
C ALA A 134 5.76 19.56 17.20
N VAL A 135 5.67 18.94 18.38
CA VAL A 135 5.33 19.63 19.62
C VAL A 135 6.38 20.66 20.01
N ASN A 136 7.65 20.27 20.01
CA ASN A 136 8.74 21.19 20.34
C ASN A 136 8.79 22.38 19.39
N ARG A 137 8.60 22.09 18.09
CA ARG A 137 8.70 23.08 17.04
C ARG A 137 7.50 24.00 16.96
N ALA A 138 6.32 23.57 17.41
CA ALA A 138 5.17 24.47 17.57
C ALA A 138 5.50 25.64 18.50
N VAL A 139 6.20 25.35 19.61
CA VAL A 139 6.56 26.33 20.64
C VAL A 139 7.86 27.06 20.30
N HIS A 140 8.95 26.33 20.07
CA HIS A 140 10.31 26.88 20.00
C HIS A 140 10.85 27.07 18.58
N LYS A 141 10.11 26.64 17.57
CA LYS A 141 10.51 26.65 16.16
C LYS A 141 11.79 25.86 15.84
N THR A 142 12.28 25.06 16.79
CA THR A 142 13.44 24.16 16.66
C THR A 142 13.04 22.70 16.77
N LEU A 143 13.89 21.80 16.26
CA LEU A 143 13.74 20.37 16.47
C LEU A 143 14.18 20.00 17.90
N LEU A 144 13.45 19.09 18.53
CA LEU A 144 13.88 18.48 19.79
C LEU A 144 15.04 17.50 19.54
N VAL A 145 14.88 16.68 18.49
CA VAL A 145 15.82 15.67 18.01
C VAL A 145 16.19 16.04 16.57
N PRO A 146 17.41 16.55 16.34
CA PRO A 146 17.94 16.78 14.99
C PRO A 146 18.01 15.49 14.15
N ASP A 147 18.06 15.63 12.83
CA ASP A 147 17.99 14.50 11.90
C ASP A 147 19.17 13.53 12.04
N ASP A 148 20.37 14.02 12.34
CA ASP A 148 21.57 13.22 12.59
C ASP A 148 21.48 12.43 13.90
N GLU A 149 20.90 13.04 14.95
CA GLU A 149 20.61 12.36 16.21
C GLU A 149 19.55 11.27 16.03
N ALA A 150 18.46 11.58 15.30
CA ALA A 150 17.40 10.63 14.97
C ALA A 150 17.97 9.46 14.16
N ARG A 151 18.74 9.74 13.10
CA ARG A 151 19.41 8.74 12.27
C ARG A 151 20.33 7.85 13.10
N SER A 152 21.12 8.44 14.00
CA SER A 152 22.01 7.68 14.88
C SER A 152 21.24 6.79 15.83
N SER A 153 20.14 7.28 16.40
CA SER A 153 19.29 6.53 17.32
C SER A 153 18.67 5.31 16.65
N VAL A 154 18.03 5.48 15.49
CA VAL A 154 17.35 4.39 14.76
C VAL A 154 18.31 3.32 14.23
N ASN A 155 19.59 3.66 14.04
CA ASN A 155 20.61 2.73 13.54
C ASN A 155 21.47 2.09 14.64
N ASN A 156 21.35 2.53 15.89
CA ASN A 156 22.19 2.06 16.99
C ASN A 156 21.53 0.83 17.68
N PRO A 157 22.20 -0.35 17.68
CA PRO A 157 21.71 -1.56 18.35
C PRO A 157 21.47 -1.42 19.86
N ASP A 158 22.16 -0.49 20.52
CA ASP A 158 22.00 -0.24 21.96
C ASP A 158 20.87 0.75 22.27
N VAL A 159 20.26 1.36 21.24
CA VAL A 159 19.29 2.44 21.39
C VAL A 159 17.92 2.06 20.83
N LEU A 160 17.76 1.97 19.50
CA LEU A 160 16.48 1.65 18.87
C LEU A 160 16.56 0.54 17.82
N LYS A 161 17.74 0.26 17.23
CA LYS A 161 17.84 -0.76 16.20
C LYS A 161 17.67 -2.14 16.79
N ASN A 162 16.66 -2.89 16.35
CA ASN A 162 16.49 -4.29 16.69
C ASN A 162 16.68 -5.18 15.45
N GLY A 163 17.04 -6.44 15.67
CA GLY A 163 17.09 -7.45 14.60
C GLY A 163 15.73 -8.11 14.35
N TRP A 164 14.99 -8.35 15.44
CA TRP A 164 13.60 -8.83 15.52
C TRP A 164 13.02 -8.31 16.84
N THR A 165 11.82 -7.71 16.84
CA THR A 165 11.16 -7.07 17.99
C THR A 165 10.63 -8.10 18.98
N LEU A 166 11.54 -8.80 19.65
CA LEU A 166 11.24 -9.56 20.87
C LEU A 166 11.50 -8.75 22.15
N PHE A 167 11.93 -7.48 22.05
CA PHE A 167 12.34 -6.69 23.21
C PHE A 167 11.77 -5.25 23.20
N SER A 168 10.54 -5.10 23.71
CA SER A 168 9.84 -3.82 23.88
C SER A 168 10.53 -2.81 24.82
N GLY A 169 11.57 -3.23 25.56
CA GLY A 169 12.27 -2.41 26.55
C GLY A 169 13.00 -1.19 25.96
N LYS A 170 13.76 -1.38 24.87
CA LYS A 170 14.60 -0.30 24.29
C LYS A 170 13.78 0.87 23.76
N ARG A 171 12.77 0.57 22.94
CA ARG A 171 11.79 1.54 22.42
C ARG A 171 11.16 2.32 23.56
N ARG A 172 10.60 1.62 24.55
CA ARG A 172 9.94 2.23 25.71
C ARG A 172 10.90 3.16 26.46
N SER A 173 12.11 2.70 26.78
CA SER A 173 13.10 3.51 27.49
C SER A 173 13.53 4.75 26.70
N TYR A 174 13.71 4.64 25.39
CA TYR A 174 14.05 5.78 24.54
C TYR A 174 12.95 6.85 24.57
N PHE A 175 11.70 6.48 24.33
CA PHE A 175 10.59 7.43 24.27
C PHE A 175 10.19 7.99 25.65
N GLN A 176 10.46 7.27 26.75
CA GLN A 176 10.36 7.82 28.11
C GLN A 176 11.40 8.92 28.37
N ARG A 177 12.65 8.73 27.93
CA ARG A 177 13.67 9.78 27.98
C ARG A 177 13.28 10.96 27.10
N LEU A 178 12.72 10.70 25.93
CA LEU A 178 12.29 11.75 25.01
C LEU A 178 11.09 12.55 25.54
N GLU A 179 10.14 11.90 26.21
CA GLU A 179 9.07 12.59 26.98
C GLU A 179 9.67 13.53 28.04
N SER A 180 10.67 13.07 28.78
CA SER A 180 11.34 13.88 29.81
C SER A 180 12.05 15.09 29.19
N ARG A 181 12.77 14.88 28.09
CA ARG A 181 13.45 15.96 27.33
C ARG A 181 12.45 16.97 26.78
N LEU A 182 11.33 16.53 26.21
CA LEU A 182 10.29 17.42 25.69
C LEU A 182 9.65 18.24 26.82
N LYS A 183 9.28 17.63 27.94
CA LYS A 183 8.75 18.36 29.10
C LYS A 183 9.73 19.40 29.64
N GLN A 184 11.01 19.05 29.71
CA GLN A 184 12.05 20.00 30.11
C GLN A 184 12.15 21.17 29.13
N SER A 185 12.11 20.89 27.82
CA SER A 185 12.17 21.93 26.79
C SER A 185 10.95 22.86 26.83
N LEU A 186 9.74 22.32 27.01
CA LEU A 186 8.50 23.11 27.09
C LEU A 186 8.44 23.99 28.36
N GLY A 187 9.08 23.56 29.45
CA GLY A 187 9.03 24.28 30.73
C GLY A 187 7.63 24.28 31.35
N LYS A 188 7.38 25.20 32.29
CA LYS A 188 6.11 25.28 33.03
C LYS A 188 4.99 26.01 32.28
N ASP A 189 5.33 27.01 31.47
CA ASP A 189 4.38 27.87 30.75
C ASP A 189 4.87 28.16 29.32
N PRO A 190 4.81 27.17 28.41
CA PRO A 190 5.23 27.35 27.02
C PRO A 190 4.37 28.40 26.30
N LYS A 191 4.99 29.23 25.47
CA LYS A 191 4.31 30.26 24.65
C LYS A 191 4.71 30.12 23.18
N PRO A 192 3.74 29.95 22.25
CA PRO A 192 2.32 29.72 22.51
C PRO A 192 2.08 28.39 23.25
N LYS A 193 1.03 28.33 24.07
CA LYS A 193 0.69 27.14 24.88
C LYS A 193 0.02 26.08 24.00
N PRO A 194 0.58 24.87 23.87
CA PRO A 194 -0.11 23.77 23.19
C PRO A 194 -1.36 23.37 23.97
N VAL A 195 -2.53 23.42 23.32
CA VAL A 195 -3.82 23.07 23.94
C VAL A 195 -4.38 21.73 23.46
N LEU A 196 -3.97 21.29 22.27
CA LEU A 196 -4.42 20.03 21.67
C LEU A 196 -3.44 19.58 20.58
N ILE A 197 -3.24 18.28 20.46
CA ILE A 197 -2.52 17.62 19.36
C ILE A 197 -3.54 16.78 18.57
N ASN A 198 -3.79 17.14 17.31
CA ASN A 198 -4.58 16.35 16.38
C ASN A 198 -3.65 15.57 15.45
N VAL A 199 -3.75 14.25 15.47
CA VAL A 199 -2.96 13.35 14.64
C VAL A 199 -3.85 12.73 13.56
N SER A 200 -3.42 12.84 12.30
CA SER A 200 -3.99 12.11 11.17
C SER A 200 -2.92 11.22 10.57
N VAL A 201 -3.24 9.95 10.31
CA VAL A 201 -2.28 8.98 9.80
C VAL A 201 -2.82 8.40 8.50
N PHE A 202 -1.98 8.33 7.48
CA PHE A 202 -2.31 7.69 6.20
C PHE A 202 -1.27 6.63 5.89
N GLY A 203 -1.71 5.53 5.29
CA GLY A 203 -0.79 4.51 4.84
C GLY A 203 -1.30 3.68 3.68
N PHE A 204 -0.38 3.18 2.86
CA PHE A 204 -0.65 2.23 1.78
C PHE A 204 0.20 0.97 1.96
N SER A 205 -0.34 -0.23 1.70
CA SER A 205 0.43 -1.48 1.69
C SER A 205 1.05 -1.76 3.07
N ARG A 206 2.36 -2.01 3.12
CA ARG A 206 3.14 -2.08 4.36
C ARG A 206 3.19 -0.74 5.10
N GLY A 207 3.10 0.39 4.42
CA GLY A 207 2.90 1.69 5.05
C GLY A 207 1.55 1.80 5.77
N ALA A 208 0.50 1.10 5.31
CA ALA A 208 -0.76 1.00 6.06
C ALA A 208 -0.60 0.14 7.32
N ALA A 209 0.23 -0.91 7.28
CA ALA A 209 0.59 -1.67 8.47
C ALA A 209 1.42 -0.80 9.44
N GLU A 210 2.39 -0.02 8.94
CA GLU A 210 3.13 0.96 9.73
C GLU A 210 2.19 2.02 10.34
N ALA A 211 1.17 2.49 9.62
CA ALA A 211 0.17 3.42 10.14
C ALA A 211 -0.60 2.84 11.33
N ARG A 212 -1.01 1.57 11.25
CA ARG A 212 -1.68 0.84 12.35
C ARG A 212 -0.75 0.68 13.55
N ALA A 213 0.49 0.21 13.30
CA ALA A 213 1.50 0.04 14.33
C ALA A 213 1.88 1.36 15.02
N TYR A 214 2.02 2.44 14.25
CA TYR A 214 2.28 3.79 14.76
C TYR A 214 1.21 4.25 15.74
N CYS A 215 -0.07 4.05 15.41
CA CYS A 215 -1.17 4.42 16.31
C CYS A 215 -1.08 3.67 17.64
N ASN A 216 -0.86 2.35 17.60
CA ASN A 216 -0.67 1.54 18.80
C ASN A 216 0.56 1.99 19.62
N TRP A 217 1.71 2.22 18.98
CA TRP A 217 2.95 2.57 19.66
C TRP A 217 2.95 3.97 20.25
N ILE A 218 2.30 4.95 19.61
CA ILE A 218 2.13 6.29 20.20
C ILE A 218 1.19 6.21 21.41
N LEU A 219 0.16 5.36 21.39
CA LEU A 219 -0.72 5.19 22.55
C LEU A 219 0.01 4.64 23.77
N GLU A 220 1.03 3.80 23.59
CA GLU A 220 1.93 3.39 24.69
C GLU A 220 2.71 4.57 25.30
N CYS A 221 2.92 5.64 24.54
CA CYS A 221 3.55 6.88 24.99
C CYS A 221 2.53 7.89 25.59
N CYS A 222 1.24 7.55 25.57
CA CYS A 222 0.16 8.40 26.06
C CYS A 222 -0.35 7.95 27.44
N LYS A 223 -0.99 8.87 28.16
CA LYS A 223 -1.67 8.59 29.42
C LYS A 223 -3.17 8.81 29.27
N LYS A 224 -3.98 7.82 29.65
CA LYS A 224 -5.43 7.98 29.79
C LYS A 224 -5.71 9.00 30.89
N LYS A 225 -6.55 9.99 30.59
CA LYS A 225 -6.98 11.02 31.54
C LYS A 225 -8.37 11.51 31.17
N ASP A 226 -9.30 11.45 32.13
CA ASP A 226 -10.69 11.92 32.01
C ASP A 226 -11.42 11.43 30.73
N GLY A 227 -11.28 10.15 30.41
CA GLY A 227 -11.91 9.55 29.21
C GLY A 227 -11.24 9.90 27.88
N GLY A 228 -10.11 10.60 27.87
CA GLY A 228 -9.29 10.83 26.68
C GLY A 228 -7.81 10.49 26.91
N TYR A 229 -6.95 10.94 26.01
CA TYR A 229 -5.50 10.70 26.07
C TYR A 229 -4.72 12.00 26.16
N THR A 230 -3.57 11.93 26.82
CA THR A 230 -2.58 13.01 26.87
C THR A 230 -1.22 12.50 26.43
N PHE A 231 -0.53 13.27 25.59
CA PHE A 231 0.84 13.05 25.14
C PHE A 231 1.73 14.14 25.74
N CYS A 232 2.71 13.75 26.56
CA CYS A 232 3.57 14.67 27.30
C CYS A 232 2.80 15.72 28.14
N GLY A 233 1.57 15.41 28.58
CA GLY A 233 0.70 16.31 29.36
C GLY A 233 -0.24 17.19 28.51
N ILE A 234 -0.13 17.13 27.18
CA ILE A 234 -0.99 17.85 26.25
C ILE A 234 -2.09 16.89 25.76
N PRO A 235 -3.38 17.29 25.69
CA PRO A 235 -4.42 16.45 25.09
C PRO A 235 -4.06 16.02 23.67
N ILE A 236 -4.26 14.75 23.33
CA ILE A 236 -4.00 14.19 22.00
C ILE A 236 -5.22 13.42 21.48
N ARG A 237 -5.47 13.53 20.17
CA ARG A 237 -6.56 12.83 19.47
C ARG A 237 -6.06 12.26 18.15
N PHE A 238 -6.44 11.02 17.86
CA PHE A 238 -6.23 10.39 16.55
C PHE A 238 -7.49 10.58 15.72
N GLN A 239 -7.58 11.71 15.02
CA GLN A 239 -8.82 12.13 14.39
C GLN A 239 -9.20 11.29 13.16
N PHE A 240 -8.21 10.81 12.42
CA PHE A 240 -8.43 10.09 11.18
C PHE A 240 -7.26 9.15 10.86
N VAL A 241 -7.59 7.92 10.50
CA VAL A 241 -6.65 6.93 9.96
C VAL A 241 -7.15 6.48 8.58
N GLY A 242 -6.41 6.81 7.52
CA GLY A 242 -6.75 6.47 6.14
C GLY A 242 -5.83 5.38 5.59
N LEU A 243 -6.37 4.19 5.36
CA LEU A 243 -5.60 3.02 4.95
C LEU A 243 -5.96 2.60 3.52
N PHE A 244 -4.93 2.29 2.73
CA PHE A 244 -5.07 1.65 1.43
C PHE A 244 -4.44 0.25 1.52
N ASP A 245 -5.28 -0.76 1.33
CA ASP A 245 -4.95 -2.17 1.11
C ASP A 245 -3.82 -2.70 2.00
N THR A 246 -4.03 -2.67 3.32
CA THR A 246 -3.04 -3.11 4.31
C THR A 246 -2.48 -4.50 4.02
N VAL A 247 -1.16 -4.59 3.90
CA VAL A 247 -0.40 -5.85 3.80
C VAL A 247 0.61 -5.86 4.93
N ALA A 248 0.39 -6.70 5.93
CA ALA A 248 1.22 -6.77 7.14
C ALA A 248 2.28 -7.89 7.10
N SER A 249 2.46 -8.56 5.96
CA SER A 249 3.47 -9.60 5.80
C SER A 249 4.89 -9.04 5.96
N VAL A 250 5.53 -9.37 7.08
CA VAL A 250 6.91 -9.02 7.44
C VAL A 250 7.74 -10.30 7.53
N GLY A 251 8.96 -10.30 6.95
CA GLY A 251 9.81 -11.50 6.89
C GLY A 251 9.43 -12.52 5.79
N LEU A 252 10.07 -13.70 5.83
CA LEU A 252 9.91 -14.80 4.86
C LEU A 252 8.64 -15.67 5.08
N ALA A 253 7.72 -15.25 5.94
CA ALA A 253 6.68 -16.12 6.49
C ALA A 253 5.65 -16.61 5.46
N ASP A 254 5.19 -15.78 4.52
CA ASP A 254 4.11 -16.16 3.59
C ASP A 254 4.60 -16.76 2.26
N SER A 255 5.90 -16.62 2.00
CA SER A 255 6.58 -17.12 0.81
C SER A 255 7.31 -18.45 1.06
N SER A 256 7.44 -18.83 2.33
CA SER A 256 8.15 -20.03 2.77
C SER A 256 7.16 -21.07 3.29
N PRO A 257 7.32 -22.37 2.97
CA PRO A 257 6.52 -23.46 3.53
C PRO A 257 6.79 -23.72 5.04
N ILE A 258 7.51 -22.83 5.71
CA ILE A 258 7.85 -22.91 7.13
C ILE A 258 6.86 -22.01 7.88
N GLY A 259 5.90 -22.63 8.56
CA GLY A 259 4.72 -21.96 9.11
C GLY A 259 4.94 -20.73 10.01
N GLY A 260 3.90 -19.88 10.04
CA GLY A 260 3.70 -18.65 10.81
C GLY A 260 2.39 -18.01 10.32
N ASP A 261 1.77 -17.08 11.06
CA ASP A 261 0.51 -16.43 10.64
C ASP A 261 0.73 -15.14 9.82
N GLY A 262 1.90 -15.01 9.18
CA GLY A 262 2.27 -13.90 8.29
C GLY A 262 2.63 -12.59 9.00
N LEU A 263 2.20 -12.41 10.26
CA LEU A 263 2.54 -11.27 11.10
C LEU A 263 3.84 -11.55 11.84
N MET A 264 4.86 -10.73 11.62
CA MET A 264 6.13 -10.85 12.32
C MET A 264 6.65 -9.47 12.72
N ASP A 265 7.58 -9.46 13.67
CA ASP A 265 8.32 -8.26 14.06
C ASP A 265 7.37 -7.13 14.51
N TRP A 266 7.52 -5.92 13.97
CA TRP A 266 6.74 -4.75 14.39
C TRP A 266 5.24 -4.84 14.06
N ALA A 267 4.84 -5.75 13.18
CA ALA A 267 3.45 -5.95 12.80
C ALA A 267 2.69 -6.90 13.75
N ASP A 268 3.39 -7.71 14.52
CA ASP A 268 2.76 -8.64 15.47
C ASP A 268 2.13 -7.89 16.65
N GLY A 269 0.84 -8.14 16.90
CA GLY A 269 0.05 -7.52 17.96
C GLY A 269 -0.20 -6.01 17.82
N THR A 270 0.02 -5.44 16.63
CA THR A 270 -0.08 -3.98 16.41
C THR A 270 -0.97 -3.59 15.25
N MET A 271 -1.67 -4.56 14.65
CA MET A 271 -2.60 -4.31 13.55
C MET A 271 -3.98 -3.86 14.07
N GLU A 272 -4.34 -3.99 15.34
CA GLU A 272 -5.65 -3.53 15.82
C GLU A 272 -5.85 -2.03 15.57
N ILE A 273 -7.02 -1.65 15.04
CA ILE A 273 -7.42 -0.25 14.97
C ILE A 273 -7.79 0.19 16.39
N PRO A 274 -6.99 1.05 17.05
CA PRO A 274 -7.23 1.35 18.46
C PRO A 274 -8.55 2.11 18.65
N GLU A 275 -9.24 1.88 19.77
CA GLU A 275 -10.46 2.62 20.14
C GLU A 275 -10.24 4.15 20.20
N ALA A 276 -9.00 4.57 20.51
CA ALA A 276 -8.59 5.97 20.54
C ALA A 276 -8.64 6.66 19.15
N VAL A 277 -8.68 5.90 18.05
CA VAL A 277 -8.91 6.44 16.71
C VAL A 277 -10.39 6.81 16.58
N GLU A 278 -10.68 8.05 16.18
CA GLU A 278 -12.06 8.53 16.04
C GLU A 278 -12.74 8.00 14.78
N ARG A 279 -11.97 7.90 13.69
CA ARG A 279 -12.42 7.35 12.41
C ARG A 279 -11.26 6.68 11.68
N CYS A 280 -11.47 5.45 11.28
CA CYS A 280 -10.62 4.69 10.38
C CYS A 280 -11.40 4.41 9.10
N VAL A 281 -10.79 4.67 7.95
CA VAL A 281 -11.31 4.29 6.64
C VAL A 281 -10.26 3.43 5.95
N HIS A 282 -10.62 2.20 5.58
CA HIS A 282 -9.71 1.25 4.95
C HIS A 282 -10.28 0.79 3.60
N TYR A 283 -9.57 1.10 2.51
CA TYR A 283 -9.93 0.68 1.17
C TYR A 283 -9.14 -0.56 0.76
N VAL A 284 -9.80 -1.61 0.28
CA VAL A 284 -9.19 -2.93 -0.02
C VAL A 284 -9.32 -3.26 -1.51
N ALA A 285 -8.28 -3.84 -2.09
CA ALA A 285 -8.23 -4.23 -3.50
C ALA A 285 -8.94 -5.57 -3.78
N ALA A 286 -9.93 -5.54 -4.67
CA ALA A 286 -10.76 -6.68 -5.00
C ALA A 286 -10.11 -7.70 -5.94
N HIS A 287 -9.19 -7.25 -6.80
CA HIS A 287 -8.56 -8.06 -7.85
C HIS A 287 -7.07 -8.34 -7.57
N GLU A 288 -6.62 -8.16 -6.32
CA GLU A 288 -5.28 -8.59 -5.93
C GLU A 288 -5.24 -10.11 -5.75
N ILE A 289 -4.42 -10.76 -6.57
CA ILE A 289 -4.31 -12.23 -6.60
C ILE A 289 -3.06 -12.76 -5.90
N ARG A 290 -2.02 -11.96 -5.69
CA ARG A 290 -0.72 -12.44 -5.19
C ARG A 290 -0.79 -13.00 -3.77
N LYS A 291 -0.15 -14.16 -3.57
CA LYS A 291 0.06 -14.83 -2.29
C LYS A 291 0.88 -13.98 -1.33
N SER A 292 1.83 -13.21 -1.84
CA SER A 292 2.68 -12.31 -1.03
C SER A 292 1.94 -11.04 -0.57
N PHE A 293 0.66 -10.86 -0.94
CA PHE A 293 -0.15 -9.69 -0.61
C PHE A 293 -1.48 -10.06 0.08
N PRO A 294 -1.46 -10.84 1.17
CA PRO A 294 -2.66 -11.05 1.98
C PRO A 294 -3.13 -9.70 2.54
N VAL A 295 -4.44 -9.50 2.60
CA VAL A 295 -4.99 -8.28 3.19
C VAL A 295 -5.18 -8.49 4.70
N SER A 296 -4.63 -7.58 5.50
CA SER A 296 -5.01 -7.47 6.91
C SER A 296 -6.26 -6.62 7.01
N THR A 297 -7.42 -7.24 7.20
CA THR A 297 -8.69 -6.51 7.35
C THR A 297 -8.64 -5.63 8.61
N ALA A 298 -9.43 -4.56 8.62
CA ALA A 298 -9.68 -3.78 9.82
C ALA A 298 -10.68 -4.46 10.78
N ARG A 299 -11.28 -5.60 10.37
CA ARG A 299 -12.10 -6.44 11.24
C ARG A 299 -11.25 -7.02 12.36
N HIS A 300 -11.76 -6.97 13.59
CA HIS A 300 -11.17 -7.63 14.74
C HIS A 300 -12.02 -8.85 15.09
N GLY A 301 -11.50 -10.05 14.80
CA GLY A 301 -12.27 -11.29 14.86
C GLY A 301 -13.46 -11.28 13.90
N LYS A 302 -14.69 -11.32 14.43
CA LYS A 302 -15.94 -11.42 13.62
C LYS A 302 -16.65 -10.09 13.39
N SER A 303 -16.17 -8.98 13.96
CA SER A 303 -16.86 -7.68 13.90
C SER A 303 -15.93 -6.54 13.51
N TYR A 304 -16.47 -5.56 12.80
CA TYR A 304 -15.76 -4.32 12.53
C TYR A 304 -15.82 -3.42 13.77
N PRO A 305 -14.69 -2.81 14.17
CA PRO A 305 -14.70 -1.74 15.16
C PRO A 305 -15.67 -0.62 14.77
N ALA A 306 -16.41 -0.06 15.73
CA ALA A 306 -17.42 0.96 15.46
C ALA A 306 -16.85 2.24 14.82
N ASN A 307 -15.57 2.50 15.03
CA ASN A 307 -14.80 3.59 14.46
C ASN A 307 -14.20 3.26 13.08
N CYS A 308 -14.54 2.12 12.45
CA CYS A 308 -13.94 1.70 11.20
C CYS A 308 -14.98 1.50 10.07
N LEU A 309 -14.63 1.99 8.88
CA LEU A 309 -15.30 1.69 7.62
C LEU A 309 -14.31 1.00 6.69
N GLU A 310 -14.58 -0.25 6.32
CA GLU A 310 -13.81 -0.98 5.31
C GLU A 310 -14.62 -1.05 4.00
N VAL A 311 -13.98 -0.72 2.88
CA VAL A 311 -14.62 -0.67 1.55
C VAL A 311 -13.77 -1.42 0.53
N VAL A 312 -14.39 -2.35 -0.20
CA VAL A 312 -13.74 -3.07 -1.29
C VAL A 312 -13.86 -2.25 -2.59
N TYR A 313 -12.72 -1.95 -3.21
CA TYR A 313 -12.62 -1.25 -4.49
C TYR A 313 -12.17 -2.20 -5.61
N PRO A 314 -12.69 -2.04 -6.84
CA PRO A 314 -12.15 -2.78 -7.97
C PRO A 314 -10.71 -2.35 -8.26
N GLY A 315 -9.85 -3.34 -8.50
CA GLY A 315 -8.46 -3.12 -8.87
C GLY A 315 -7.51 -4.07 -8.18
N ALA A 316 -6.28 -4.12 -8.68
CA ALA A 316 -5.11 -4.67 -7.99
C ALA A 316 -4.70 -3.79 -6.79
N HIS A 317 -3.67 -4.21 -6.04
CA HIS A 317 -3.14 -3.48 -4.89
C HIS A 317 -2.87 -1.98 -5.16
N SER A 318 -2.12 -1.66 -6.21
CA SER A 318 -1.74 -0.28 -6.56
C SER A 318 -2.80 0.43 -7.42
N ASP A 319 -3.84 -0.27 -7.87
CA ASP A 319 -5.08 0.36 -8.36
C ASP A 319 -5.90 0.98 -7.22
N VAL A 320 -5.66 0.56 -5.97
CA VAL A 320 -6.29 1.16 -4.77
C VAL A 320 -5.38 2.18 -4.09
N GLY A 321 -4.11 1.83 -3.89
CA GLY A 321 -3.15 2.70 -3.21
C GLY A 321 -2.43 3.72 -4.08
N GLY A 322 -2.55 3.62 -5.41
CA GLY A 322 -1.67 4.32 -6.35
C GLY A 322 -0.31 3.62 -6.46
N GLY A 323 0.50 4.03 -7.44
CA GLY A 323 1.81 3.43 -7.71
C GLY A 323 2.03 3.01 -9.17
N TYR A 324 0.96 2.83 -9.95
CA TYR A 324 1.05 2.66 -11.39
C TYR A 324 1.19 4.01 -12.09
N GLY A 325 2.06 4.09 -13.11
CA GLY A 325 2.14 5.22 -14.01
C GLY A 325 1.22 5.03 -15.23
N PRO A 326 0.71 6.12 -15.85
CA PRO A 326 -0.02 6.04 -17.11
C PRO A 326 0.75 5.25 -18.16
N GLY A 327 0.09 4.27 -18.80
CA GLY A 327 0.68 3.39 -19.79
C GLY A 327 1.33 2.13 -19.26
N SER A 328 1.49 1.96 -17.93
CA SER A 328 1.87 0.67 -17.35
C SER A 328 0.84 -0.38 -17.74
N GLN A 329 1.30 -1.53 -18.25
CA GLN A 329 0.48 -2.59 -18.84
C GLN A 329 -0.46 -2.11 -19.97
N GLY A 330 -0.16 -0.96 -20.58
CA GLY A 330 -1.03 -0.28 -21.55
C GLY A 330 -2.34 0.24 -20.96
N LYS A 331 -2.43 0.39 -19.64
CA LYS A 331 -3.59 0.93 -18.92
C LYS A 331 -3.47 2.45 -18.76
N ALA A 332 -4.59 3.16 -18.72
CA ALA A 332 -4.65 4.61 -18.47
C ALA A 332 -3.70 5.44 -19.35
N VAL A 333 -3.47 5.03 -20.60
CA VAL A 333 -2.45 5.63 -21.47
C VAL A 333 -2.64 7.15 -21.61
N GLY A 334 -1.57 7.89 -21.35
CA GLY A 334 -1.49 9.33 -21.60
C GLY A 334 -2.05 10.25 -20.51
N SER A 335 -2.73 9.73 -19.48
CA SER A 335 -3.21 10.59 -18.38
C SER A 335 -3.33 9.89 -17.04
N ARG A 336 -2.82 10.53 -15.97
CA ARG A 336 -3.06 10.09 -14.59
C ARG A 336 -4.54 10.08 -14.21
N THR A 337 -5.35 10.98 -14.78
CA THR A 337 -6.80 11.05 -14.52
C THR A 337 -7.59 9.83 -15.02
N LEU A 338 -6.94 8.95 -15.81
CA LEU A 338 -7.49 7.67 -16.26
C LEU A 338 -7.06 6.49 -15.36
N LEU A 339 -6.15 6.67 -14.41
CA LEU A 339 -5.77 5.63 -13.46
C LEU A 339 -6.94 5.37 -12.51
N VAL A 340 -7.33 4.10 -12.33
CA VAL A 340 -8.44 3.76 -11.44
C VAL A 340 -8.18 4.16 -9.99
N SER A 341 -6.90 4.27 -9.57
CA SER A 341 -6.47 4.74 -8.25
C SER A 341 -6.88 6.16 -7.90
N GLN A 342 -7.24 6.97 -8.90
CA GLN A 342 -7.78 8.31 -8.70
C GLN A 342 -9.13 8.29 -7.96
N VAL A 343 -9.95 7.24 -8.15
CA VAL A 343 -11.24 7.12 -7.48
C VAL A 343 -11.09 6.92 -5.95
N PRO A 344 -10.33 5.90 -5.46
CA PRO A 344 -10.09 5.77 -4.02
C PRO A 344 -9.27 6.93 -3.46
N LEU A 345 -8.38 7.57 -4.22
CA LEU A 345 -7.69 8.80 -3.79
C LEU A 345 -8.67 9.92 -3.45
N VAL A 346 -9.55 10.29 -4.40
CA VAL A 346 -10.52 11.36 -4.22
C VAL A 346 -11.48 11.02 -3.08
N ASN A 347 -11.94 9.78 -2.99
CA ASN A 347 -12.82 9.36 -1.91
C ASN A 347 -12.13 9.43 -0.54
N MET A 348 -10.86 9.04 -0.42
CA MET A 348 -10.10 9.18 0.83
C MET A 348 -9.87 10.65 1.19
N TYR A 349 -9.51 11.48 0.22
CA TYR A 349 -9.36 12.92 0.39
C TYR A 349 -10.65 13.56 0.95
N LEU A 350 -11.81 13.18 0.40
CA LEU A 350 -13.10 13.66 0.88
C LEU A 350 -13.43 13.14 2.28
N GLU A 351 -13.22 11.85 2.57
CA GLU A 351 -13.45 11.27 3.91
C GLU A 351 -12.57 11.91 4.99
N ALA A 352 -11.30 12.15 4.67
CA ALA A 352 -10.36 12.85 5.53
C ALA A 352 -10.81 14.30 5.80
N ARG A 353 -11.19 15.05 4.77
CA ARG A 353 -11.68 16.43 4.92
C ARG A 353 -12.97 16.51 5.72
N LYS A 354 -13.93 15.61 5.48
CA LYS A 354 -15.14 15.47 6.31
C LYS A 354 -14.81 15.20 7.78
N SER A 355 -13.67 14.56 8.05
CA SER A 355 -13.21 14.24 9.41
C SER A 355 -12.33 15.32 10.02
N GLY A 356 -12.12 16.44 9.32
CA GLY A 356 -11.35 17.57 9.82
C GLY A 356 -9.85 17.46 9.64
N VAL A 357 -9.38 16.55 8.80
CA VAL A 357 -7.99 16.58 8.34
C VAL A 357 -7.76 17.88 7.57
N PRO A 358 -6.73 18.67 7.90
CA PRO A 358 -6.45 19.95 7.24
C PRO A 358 -5.81 19.71 5.85
N LEU A 359 -6.51 18.97 5.00
CA LEU A 359 -6.23 18.91 3.57
C LEU A 359 -6.86 20.13 2.91
N SER A 360 -6.04 20.89 2.18
CA SER A 360 -6.46 22.10 1.46
C SER A 360 -7.55 21.75 0.45
N ASP A 361 -8.55 22.63 0.32
CA ASP A 361 -9.57 22.51 -0.72
C ASP A 361 -9.02 22.87 -2.10
N ILE A 362 -9.76 22.54 -3.17
CA ILE A 362 -9.29 22.75 -4.55
C ILE A 362 -8.92 24.23 -4.79
N ALA A 363 -9.77 25.18 -4.38
CA ALA A 363 -9.51 26.61 -4.54
C ALA A 363 -8.24 27.05 -3.78
N THR A 364 -8.01 26.52 -2.58
CA THR A 364 -6.80 26.80 -1.79
C THR A 364 -5.58 26.21 -2.48
N LEU A 365 -5.64 24.97 -2.96
CA LEU A 365 -4.55 24.32 -3.70
C LEU A 365 -4.19 25.10 -4.96
N GLU A 366 -5.18 25.59 -5.72
CA GLU A 366 -4.97 26.46 -6.88
C GLU A 366 -4.26 27.76 -6.47
N SER A 367 -4.69 28.42 -5.39
CA SER A 367 -4.07 29.65 -4.88
C SER A 367 -2.65 29.46 -4.34
N GLU A 368 -2.32 28.25 -3.86
CA GLU A 368 -1.00 27.85 -3.38
C GLU A 368 -0.06 27.37 -4.51
N ASN A 369 -0.46 27.52 -5.78
CA ASN A 369 0.26 27.01 -6.95
C ASN A 369 0.50 25.48 -6.94
N LYS A 370 -0.43 24.71 -6.36
CA LYS A 370 -0.40 23.24 -6.33
C LYS A 370 -1.25 22.62 -7.43
N ALA A 371 -1.11 23.12 -8.66
CA ALA A 371 -1.87 22.65 -9.82
C ALA A 371 -1.72 21.15 -10.08
N ASP A 372 -0.54 20.58 -9.81
CA ASP A 372 -0.29 19.14 -9.92
C ASP A 372 -1.15 18.32 -8.96
N VAL A 373 -1.36 18.80 -7.72
CA VAL A 373 -2.21 18.12 -6.73
C VAL A 373 -3.68 18.19 -7.16
N VAL A 374 -4.11 19.33 -7.71
CA VAL A 374 -5.46 19.47 -8.28
C VAL A 374 -5.67 18.52 -9.46
N TYR A 375 -4.66 18.39 -10.33
CA TYR A 375 -4.68 17.42 -11.43
C TYR A 375 -4.76 15.97 -10.92
N ASP A 376 -4.00 15.64 -9.88
CA ASP A 376 -4.08 14.33 -9.21
C ASP A 376 -5.41 14.10 -8.46
N LEU A 377 -6.19 15.13 -8.18
CA LEU A 377 -7.54 14.99 -7.59
C LEU A 377 -8.64 14.93 -8.65
N ASN A 378 -8.29 14.88 -9.94
CA ASN A 378 -9.24 14.72 -11.02
C ASN A 378 -9.43 13.25 -11.43
N VAL A 379 -10.68 12.91 -11.71
CA VAL A 379 -11.11 11.65 -12.33
C VAL A 379 -11.67 11.98 -13.70
N SER A 380 -11.11 11.39 -14.75
CA SER A 380 -11.61 11.62 -16.11
C SER A 380 -13.07 11.15 -16.26
N PRO A 381 -13.90 11.83 -17.09
CA PRO A 381 -15.27 11.39 -17.36
C PRO A 381 -15.36 9.95 -17.89
N THR A 382 -14.36 9.52 -18.67
CA THR A 382 -14.24 8.16 -19.18
C THR A 382 -14.11 7.14 -18.04
N LEU A 383 -13.16 7.37 -17.13
CA LEU A 383 -12.98 6.50 -15.97
C LEU A 383 -14.22 6.51 -15.06
N ALA A 384 -14.76 7.69 -14.76
CA ALA A 384 -15.95 7.82 -13.90
C ALA A 384 -17.15 7.03 -14.44
N THR A 385 -17.38 7.11 -15.75
CA THR A 385 -18.45 6.36 -16.44
C THR A 385 -18.24 4.85 -16.31
N ARG A 386 -17.04 4.36 -16.65
CA ARG A 386 -16.73 2.92 -16.63
C ARG A 386 -16.71 2.35 -15.22
N PHE A 387 -16.20 3.10 -14.23
CA PHE A 387 -16.25 2.73 -12.82
C PHE A 387 -17.69 2.60 -12.31
N ARG A 388 -18.55 3.58 -12.63
CA ARG A 388 -19.98 3.52 -12.29
C ARG A 388 -20.65 2.30 -12.92
N ASP A 389 -20.42 2.05 -14.20
CA ASP A 389 -21.03 0.93 -14.91
C ASP A 389 -20.58 -0.42 -14.33
N TYR A 390 -19.31 -0.53 -13.92
CA TYR A 390 -18.81 -1.67 -13.16
C TYR A 390 -19.52 -1.81 -11.80
N ALA A 391 -19.65 -0.72 -11.05
CA ALA A 391 -20.32 -0.73 -9.74
C ALA A 391 -21.78 -1.22 -9.87
N ILE A 392 -22.52 -0.73 -10.87
CA ILE A 392 -23.88 -1.17 -11.18
C ILE A 392 -23.91 -2.66 -11.55
N TRP A 393 -23.00 -3.10 -12.42
CA TRP A 393 -22.94 -4.50 -12.87
C TRP A 393 -22.60 -5.45 -11.72
N SER A 394 -21.73 -5.04 -10.79
CA SER A 394 -21.34 -5.84 -9.64
C SER A 394 -22.51 -6.15 -8.71
N LYS A 395 -23.53 -5.28 -8.63
CA LYS A 395 -24.66 -5.39 -7.69
C LYS A 395 -24.17 -5.75 -6.28
N ALA A 396 -23.04 -5.19 -5.85
CA ALA A 396 -22.46 -5.48 -4.54
C ALA A 396 -23.30 -4.81 -3.45
N SER A 397 -23.60 -5.57 -2.41
CA SER A 397 -24.23 -5.09 -1.17
C SER A 397 -23.27 -5.35 -0.02
N ALA A 398 -23.48 -4.71 1.13
CA ALA A 398 -22.68 -4.96 2.32
C ALA A 398 -22.62 -6.48 2.63
N ALA A 399 -21.41 -7.01 2.79
CA ALA A 399 -21.12 -8.40 3.11
C ALA A 399 -19.74 -8.48 3.79
N ALA A 400 -19.37 -9.67 4.27
CA ALA A 400 -18.01 -9.91 4.77
C ALA A 400 -16.98 -9.65 3.67
N VAL A 401 -15.80 -9.13 4.03
CA VAL A 401 -14.74 -8.77 3.08
C VAL A 401 -14.37 -9.93 2.17
N GLU A 402 -14.23 -11.15 2.70
CA GLU A 402 -13.94 -12.37 1.92
C GLU A 402 -14.99 -12.62 0.84
N THR A 403 -16.26 -12.41 1.16
CA THR A 403 -17.38 -12.60 0.23
C THR A 403 -17.33 -11.57 -0.90
N LEU A 404 -17.01 -10.31 -0.58
CA LEU A 404 -16.86 -9.25 -1.57
C LEU A 404 -15.65 -9.50 -2.48
N LEU A 405 -14.48 -9.79 -1.89
CA LEU A 405 -13.26 -10.10 -2.63
C LEU A 405 -13.48 -11.28 -3.59
N HIS A 406 -14.05 -12.37 -3.10
CA HIS A 406 -14.32 -13.55 -3.91
C HIS A 406 -15.31 -13.28 -5.05
N LYS A 407 -16.38 -12.53 -4.76
CA LYS A 407 -17.37 -12.13 -5.78
C LYS A 407 -16.72 -11.33 -6.91
N HIS A 408 -15.95 -10.30 -6.57
CA HIS A 408 -15.28 -9.46 -7.56
C HIS A 408 -14.20 -10.25 -8.34
N MET A 409 -13.49 -11.17 -7.68
CA MET A 409 -12.53 -12.05 -8.35
C MET A 409 -13.19 -12.97 -9.39
N ARG A 410 -14.34 -13.55 -9.06
CA ARG A 410 -15.13 -14.34 -10.02
C ARG A 410 -15.55 -13.53 -11.25
N MET A 411 -15.94 -12.27 -11.05
CA MET A 411 -16.24 -11.37 -12.16
C MET A 411 -15.01 -11.08 -13.03
N TYR A 412 -13.81 -11.02 -12.44
CA TYR A 412 -12.56 -10.90 -13.18
C TYR A 412 -12.24 -12.16 -13.99
N TRP A 413 -12.43 -13.36 -13.43
CA TRP A 413 -12.31 -14.62 -14.19
C TRP A 413 -13.26 -14.65 -15.39
N ARG A 414 -14.51 -14.23 -15.21
CA ARG A 414 -15.50 -14.11 -16.30
C ARG A 414 -15.00 -13.21 -17.43
N TRP A 415 -14.45 -12.04 -17.10
CA TRP A 415 -13.87 -11.15 -18.10
C TRP A 415 -12.64 -11.76 -18.79
N ARG A 416 -11.76 -12.44 -18.06
CA ARG A 416 -10.61 -13.13 -18.66
C ARG A 416 -11.02 -14.21 -19.65
N VAL A 417 -12.04 -15.03 -19.33
CA VAL A 417 -12.57 -16.03 -20.29
C VAL A 417 -13.08 -15.36 -21.56
N LYS A 418 -13.79 -14.23 -21.45
CA LYS A 418 -14.24 -13.45 -22.61
C LYS A 418 -13.08 -12.91 -23.44
N ALA A 419 -12.02 -12.43 -22.78
CA ALA A 419 -10.87 -11.80 -23.43
C ALA A 419 -9.91 -12.81 -24.07
N ALA A 420 -9.78 -14.02 -23.50
CA ALA A 420 -8.76 -15.00 -23.85
C ALA A 420 -8.63 -15.29 -25.37
N PRO A 421 -9.72 -15.52 -26.14
CA PRO A 421 -9.61 -15.83 -27.57
C PRO A 421 -8.99 -14.71 -28.42
N LYS A 422 -9.07 -13.46 -27.92
CA LYS A 422 -8.63 -12.24 -28.59
C LYS A 422 -7.71 -11.41 -27.68
N PHE A 423 -6.99 -12.06 -26.77
CA PHE A 423 -6.21 -11.36 -25.74
C PHE A 423 -5.21 -10.37 -26.33
N LYS A 424 -4.54 -10.76 -27.42
CA LYS A 424 -3.59 -9.88 -28.11
C LYS A 424 -4.27 -8.73 -28.85
N GLU A 425 -5.57 -8.77 -29.11
CA GLU A 425 -6.33 -7.67 -29.72
C GLU A 425 -6.77 -6.61 -28.69
N LEU A 426 -6.61 -6.88 -27.39
CA LEU A 426 -6.94 -5.93 -26.33
C LEU A 426 -6.21 -4.59 -26.51
N SER A 427 -6.91 -3.50 -26.20
CA SER A 427 -6.38 -2.13 -26.32
C SER A 427 -5.14 -1.96 -25.44
N SER A 428 -5.18 -2.48 -24.22
CA SER A 428 -4.03 -2.39 -23.32
C SER A 428 -2.86 -3.24 -23.80
N TYR A 429 -3.11 -4.45 -24.32
CA TYR A 429 -2.04 -5.30 -24.84
C TYR A 429 -1.33 -4.62 -26.01
N GLN A 430 -2.08 -4.00 -26.94
CA GLN A 430 -1.49 -3.31 -28.09
C GLN A 430 -0.64 -2.10 -27.68
N LYS A 431 -1.10 -1.35 -26.67
CA LYS A 431 -0.44 -0.12 -26.18
C LYS A 431 0.66 -0.36 -25.14
N ALA A 432 0.74 -1.55 -24.56
CA ALA A 432 1.77 -1.94 -23.63
C ALA A 432 3.18 -1.93 -24.27
N ASP A 433 4.19 -1.68 -23.45
CA ASP A 433 5.58 -1.79 -23.87
C ASP A 433 5.99 -3.26 -24.09
N ALA A 434 7.23 -3.48 -24.54
CA ALA A 434 7.69 -4.82 -24.87
C ALA A 434 7.76 -5.77 -23.66
N GLN A 435 8.10 -5.24 -22.47
CA GLN A 435 8.17 -6.03 -21.25
C GLN A 435 6.77 -6.35 -20.75
N ASP A 436 5.89 -5.35 -20.67
CA ASP A 436 4.50 -5.52 -20.26
C ASP A 436 3.74 -6.49 -21.19
N LYS A 437 4.01 -6.48 -22.51
CA LYS A 437 3.42 -7.45 -23.45
C LYS A 437 3.84 -8.90 -23.15
N GLU A 438 5.10 -9.11 -22.80
CA GLU A 438 5.61 -10.44 -22.40
C GLU A 438 4.91 -10.88 -21.11
N ASP A 439 4.89 -10.02 -20.10
CA ASP A 439 4.38 -10.36 -18.77
C ASP A 439 2.85 -10.53 -18.75
N LEU A 440 2.10 -9.70 -19.47
CA LEU A 440 0.65 -9.84 -19.63
C LEU A 440 0.30 -11.14 -20.33
N TYR A 441 1.03 -11.51 -21.40
CA TYR A 441 0.75 -12.75 -22.11
C TYR A 441 1.13 -13.97 -21.27
N ALA A 442 2.25 -13.93 -20.55
CA ALA A 442 2.65 -15.00 -19.65
C ALA A 442 1.62 -15.20 -18.52
N SER A 443 1.10 -14.10 -17.95
CA SER A 443 0.01 -14.14 -16.97
C SER A 443 -1.29 -14.72 -17.53
N GLU A 444 -1.65 -14.37 -18.77
CA GLU A 444 -2.80 -14.96 -19.45
C GLU A 444 -2.64 -16.47 -19.68
N LEU A 445 -1.44 -16.91 -20.08
CA LEU A 445 -1.15 -18.35 -20.20
C LEU A 445 -1.28 -19.07 -18.86
N ASP A 446 -0.93 -18.43 -17.74
CA ASP A 446 -1.13 -19.01 -16.41
C ASP A 446 -2.63 -19.14 -16.07
N PHE A 447 -3.47 -18.18 -16.45
CA PHE A 447 -4.93 -18.32 -16.33
C PHE A 447 -5.48 -19.45 -17.20
N GLN A 448 -5.02 -19.57 -18.45
CA GLN A 448 -5.48 -20.63 -19.35
C GLN A 448 -5.11 -22.02 -18.81
N LYS A 449 -3.90 -22.19 -18.27
CA LYS A 449 -3.49 -23.43 -17.57
C LYS A 449 -4.39 -23.76 -16.39
N ASP A 450 -4.82 -22.76 -15.63
CA ASP A 450 -5.77 -22.98 -14.53
C ASP A 450 -7.13 -23.46 -15.04
N MET A 451 -7.66 -22.84 -16.09
CA MET A 451 -8.92 -23.24 -16.72
C MET A 451 -8.84 -24.64 -17.36
N GLU A 452 -7.72 -24.98 -17.99
CA GLU A 452 -7.44 -26.31 -18.52
C GLU A 452 -7.41 -27.37 -17.41
N ARG A 453 -6.76 -27.06 -16.28
CA ARG A 453 -6.74 -27.93 -15.10
C ARG A 453 -8.15 -28.16 -14.56
N ALA A 454 -8.95 -27.10 -14.42
CA ALA A 454 -10.35 -27.18 -13.98
C ALA A 454 -11.18 -28.06 -14.93
N MET A 455 -11.06 -27.84 -16.25
CA MET A 455 -11.75 -28.63 -17.27
C MET A 455 -11.33 -30.10 -17.25
N LYS A 456 -10.03 -30.39 -17.11
CA LYS A 456 -9.50 -31.76 -17.05
C LYS A 456 -10.05 -32.51 -15.84
N ARG A 457 -10.05 -31.89 -14.67
CA ARG A 457 -10.64 -32.44 -13.45
C ARG A 457 -12.14 -32.71 -13.63
N LYS A 458 -12.88 -31.78 -14.25
CA LYS A 458 -14.31 -31.96 -14.53
C LYS A 458 -14.55 -33.14 -15.48
N ARG A 459 -13.83 -33.23 -16.59
CA ARG A 459 -13.95 -34.33 -17.55
C ARG A 459 -13.64 -35.68 -16.92
N TRP A 460 -12.62 -35.74 -16.06
CA TRP A 460 -12.31 -36.96 -15.32
C TRP A 460 -13.47 -37.35 -14.39
N LEU A 461 -14.04 -36.40 -13.64
CA LEU A 461 -15.21 -36.68 -12.79
C LEU A 461 -16.43 -37.14 -13.60
N ASP A 462 -16.70 -36.51 -14.75
CA ASP A 462 -17.82 -36.87 -15.64
C ASP A 462 -17.62 -38.26 -16.29
N SER A 463 -16.38 -38.73 -16.44
CA SER A 463 -16.08 -40.06 -16.99
C SER A 463 -16.34 -41.21 -16.01
N LEU A 464 -16.49 -40.91 -14.71
CA LEU A 464 -16.73 -41.93 -13.69
C LEU A 464 -18.22 -42.30 -13.62
N PRO A 465 -18.56 -43.58 -13.43
CA PRO A 465 -19.93 -43.97 -13.10
C PRO A 465 -20.44 -43.23 -11.87
N ALA A 466 -21.71 -42.84 -11.84
CA ALA A 466 -22.30 -42.04 -10.76
C ALA A 466 -22.09 -42.63 -9.34
N ASN A 467 -22.01 -43.96 -9.27
CA ASN A 467 -21.86 -44.75 -8.03
C ASN A 467 -20.40 -45.11 -7.68
N ASP A 468 -19.40 -44.67 -8.46
CA ASP A 468 -17.99 -44.98 -8.19
C ASP A 468 -17.40 -44.11 -7.07
N LYS A 469 -17.85 -44.38 -5.83
CA LYS A 469 -17.35 -43.72 -4.62
C LYS A 469 -15.89 -44.08 -4.32
N ARG A 470 -15.42 -45.24 -4.79
CA ARG A 470 -14.07 -45.75 -4.53
C ARG A 470 -13.03 -44.94 -5.29
N SER A 471 -13.19 -44.75 -6.60
CA SER A 471 -12.26 -43.94 -7.40
C SER A 471 -12.22 -42.48 -6.94
N ARG A 472 -13.38 -41.92 -6.56
CA ARG A 472 -13.48 -40.56 -5.98
C ARG A 472 -12.68 -40.41 -4.67
N SER A 473 -12.69 -41.43 -3.80
CA SER A 473 -11.93 -41.41 -2.55
C SER A 473 -10.43 -41.67 -2.71
N GLN A 474 -10.03 -42.44 -3.73
CA GLN A 474 -8.63 -42.87 -3.92
C GLN A 474 -7.79 -41.86 -4.72
N MET A 475 -8.42 -40.97 -5.50
CA MET A 475 -7.74 -39.94 -6.30
C MET A 475 -8.24 -38.51 -6.01
N PRO A 476 -8.11 -38.02 -4.75
CA PRO A 476 -8.64 -36.71 -4.36
C PRO A 476 -8.03 -35.54 -5.16
N TYR A 477 -6.77 -35.64 -5.59
CA TYR A 477 -6.09 -34.61 -6.40
C TYR A 477 -6.67 -34.43 -7.82
N ASN A 478 -7.41 -35.43 -8.32
CA ASN A 478 -8.07 -35.38 -9.63
C ASN A 478 -9.50 -34.81 -9.56
N MET A 479 -10.05 -34.65 -8.36
CA MET A 479 -11.38 -34.06 -8.18
C MET A 479 -11.34 -32.55 -8.43
N PRO A 480 -12.37 -31.97 -9.10
CA PRO A 480 -12.55 -30.53 -9.16
C PRO A 480 -12.67 -29.94 -7.76
N THR A 481 -11.88 -28.92 -7.46
CA THR A 481 -12.05 -28.07 -6.28
C THR A 481 -13.30 -27.20 -6.41
N GLU A 482 -13.76 -26.58 -5.32
CA GLU A 482 -14.86 -25.61 -5.41
C GLU A 482 -14.50 -24.43 -6.32
N LEU A 483 -13.27 -23.94 -6.26
CA LEU A 483 -12.79 -22.88 -7.15
C LEU A 483 -12.79 -23.31 -8.62
N ASP A 484 -12.42 -24.56 -8.92
CA ASP A 484 -12.51 -25.10 -10.29
C ASP A 484 -13.95 -25.06 -10.79
N LYS A 485 -14.93 -25.47 -9.96
CA LYS A 485 -16.35 -25.44 -10.32
C LYS A 485 -16.83 -24.02 -10.57
N GLU A 486 -16.52 -23.09 -9.67
CA GLU A 486 -16.93 -21.69 -9.80
C GLU A 486 -16.34 -21.03 -11.04
N ALA A 487 -15.05 -21.23 -11.33
CA ALA A 487 -14.42 -20.68 -12.53
C ALA A 487 -15.07 -21.22 -13.82
N LEU A 488 -15.43 -22.51 -13.84
CA LEU A 488 -16.18 -23.09 -14.97
C LEU A 488 -17.62 -22.55 -15.07
N GLU A 489 -18.26 -22.17 -13.97
CA GLU A 489 -19.55 -21.47 -14.00
C GLU A 489 -19.42 -20.03 -14.50
N GLU A 490 -18.34 -19.32 -14.16
CA GLU A 490 -18.05 -18.01 -14.72
C GLU A 490 -17.77 -18.08 -16.23
N ALA A 491 -17.10 -19.15 -16.70
CA ALA A 491 -16.83 -19.36 -18.11
C ALA A 491 -18.11 -19.45 -18.96
N LYS A 492 -19.17 -20.09 -18.45
CA LYS A 492 -20.49 -20.16 -19.12
C LYS A 492 -21.18 -18.80 -19.23
N GLN A 493 -20.73 -17.82 -18.46
CA GLN A 493 -21.32 -16.48 -18.38
C GLN A 493 -20.43 -15.41 -19.03
N ALA A 494 -19.37 -15.80 -19.75
CA ALA A 494 -18.40 -14.88 -20.35
C ALA A 494 -19.07 -13.85 -21.30
N ASP A 495 -20.12 -14.24 -22.03
CA ASP A 495 -20.84 -13.35 -22.93
C ASP A 495 -21.65 -12.27 -22.20
N GLN A 496 -21.88 -12.42 -20.90
CA GLN A 496 -22.64 -11.47 -20.08
C GLN A 496 -21.82 -10.26 -19.62
N VAL A 497 -20.52 -10.18 -19.92
CA VAL A 497 -19.71 -9.00 -19.56
C VAL A 497 -20.09 -7.82 -20.45
N PRO A 498 -20.62 -6.71 -19.90
CA PRO A 498 -21.04 -5.56 -20.69
C PRO A 498 -19.86 -4.89 -21.40
N PRO A 499 -20.06 -4.25 -22.58
CA PRO A 499 -18.98 -3.56 -23.31
C PRO A 499 -18.23 -2.51 -22.47
N SER A 500 -18.95 -1.69 -21.68
CA SER A 500 -18.34 -0.67 -20.80
C SER A 500 -17.45 -1.31 -19.72
N VAL A 501 -17.88 -2.43 -19.14
CA VAL A 501 -17.10 -3.18 -18.15
C VAL A 501 -15.91 -3.90 -18.77
N HIS A 502 -16.06 -4.40 -20.00
CA HIS A 502 -14.93 -4.96 -20.73
C HIS A 502 -13.81 -3.93 -20.91
N LEU A 503 -14.17 -2.70 -21.31
CA LEU A 503 -13.23 -1.58 -21.42
C LEU A 503 -12.72 -1.11 -20.05
N PHE A 504 -13.50 -1.27 -18.98
CA PHE A 504 -13.04 -0.99 -17.62
C PHE A 504 -11.87 -1.89 -17.22
N PHE A 505 -12.03 -3.20 -17.39
CA PHE A 505 -10.96 -4.16 -17.12
C PHE A 505 -9.79 -4.05 -18.09
N ASP A 506 -10.07 -3.85 -19.39
CA ASP A 506 -9.02 -3.70 -20.41
C ASP A 506 -8.20 -2.43 -20.18
N GLU A 507 -8.82 -1.26 -20.02
CA GLU A 507 -8.07 0.01 -20.08
C GLU A 507 -7.73 0.63 -18.71
N HIS A 508 -8.28 0.12 -17.59
CA HIS A 508 -8.08 0.73 -16.27
C HIS A 508 -7.59 -0.22 -15.17
N ILE A 509 -7.92 -1.51 -15.21
CA ILE A 509 -7.55 -2.47 -14.15
C ILE A 509 -6.23 -3.15 -14.53
N HIS A 510 -5.25 -3.06 -13.63
CA HIS A 510 -3.97 -3.73 -13.81
C HIS A 510 -4.05 -5.20 -13.39
N ASP A 511 -3.24 -6.03 -14.03
CA ASP A 511 -3.03 -7.42 -13.70
C ASP A 511 -1.91 -7.52 -12.67
N SER A 512 -2.25 -7.78 -11.40
CA SER A 512 -1.26 -7.84 -10.32
C SER A 512 -0.31 -9.04 -10.45
N HIS A 513 -0.70 -10.11 -11.14
CA HIS A 513 0.18 -11.25 -11.39
C HIS A 513 1.21 -10.90 -12.46
N ALA A 514 0.80 -10.24 -13.55
CA ALA A 514 1.72 -9.86 -14.63
C ALA A 514 2.88 -8.97 -14.15
N SER A 515 2.61 -7.93 -13.33
CA SER A 515 3.62 -6.95 -12.94
C SER A 515 4.33 -7.23 -11.60
N PHE A 516 4.31 -8.47 -11.09
CA PHE A 516 5.00 -8.81 -9.85
C PHE A 516 6.06 -9.89 -10.06
N TYR A 517 7.30 -9.50 -9.83
CA TYR A 517 8.46 -10.34 -10.07
C TYR A 517 9.04 -10.83 -8.76
N LEU A 518 9.07 -12.15 -8.57
CA LEU A 518 9.90 -12.78 -7.53
C LEU A 518 11.37 -12.87 -7.97
N ALA A 519 11.62 -12.86 -9.29
CA ALA A 519 12.95 -12.94 -9.88
C ALA A 519 13.19 -11.83 -10.91
N GLY A 520 14.31 -11.12 -10.74
CA GLY A 520 14.82 -10.15 -11.70
C GLY A 520 14.65 -8.68 -11.26
N PRO A 521 15.39 -7.76 -11.91
CA PRO A 521 15.35 -6.34 -11.56
C PRO A 521 13.99 -5.72 -11.90
N VAL A 522 13.44 -4.92 -10.98
CA VAL A 522 12.11 -4.30 -11.12
C VAL A 522 12.23 -2.84 -11.52
N THR A 523 13.11 -2.10 -10.85
CA THR A 523 13.32 -0.66 -11.02
C THR A 523 14.48 -0.37 -11.98
N ASP A 524 14.54 0.86 -12.50
CA ASP A 524 15.68 1.29 -13.31
C ASP A 524 17.00 1.25 -12.53
N TYR A 525 16.96 1.48 -11.21
CA TYR A 525 18.10 1.26 -10.33
C TYR A 525 18.54 -0.21 -10.35
N ASP A 526 17.61 -1.15 -10.13
CA ASP A 526 17.93 -2.59 -10.12
C ASP A 526 18.52 -3.02 -11.47
N LYS A 527 17.98 -2.52 -12.59
CA LYS A 527 18.49 -2.80 -13.94
C LYS A 527 19.90 -2.24 -14.14
N ALA A 528 20.16 -1.01 -13.72
CA ALA A 528 21.47 -0.39 -13.78
C ALA A 528 22.51 -1.14 -12.94
N GLU A 529 22.12 -1.64 -11.76
CA GLU A 529 22.97 -2.49 -10.92
C GLU A 529 23.32 -3.80 -11.62
N LYS A 530 22.34 -4.47 -12.25
CA LYS A 530 22.59 -5.71 -13.01
C LYS A 530 23.51 -5.48 -14.21
N ILE A 531 23.36 -4.36 -14.93
CA ILE A 531 24.29 -3.95 -16.00
C ILE A 531 25.71 -3.77 -15.45
N LYS A 532 25.86 -3.06 -14.33
CA LYS A 532 27.16 -2.84 -13.68
C LYS A 532 27.82 -4.16 -13.26
N LEU A 533 27.07 -5.05 -12.62
CA LEU A 533 27.56 -6.37 -12.18
C LEU A 533 28.00 -7.22 -13.38
N ALA A 534 27.23 -7.25 -14.46
CA ALA A 534 27.61 -7.97 -15.68
C ALA A 534 28.89 -7.41 -16.32
N LYS A 535 29.06 -6.08 -16.35
CA LYS A 535 30.30 -5.42 -16.84
C LYS A 535 31.51 -5.78 -15.97
N GLU A 536 31.35 -5.77 -14.65
CA GLU A 536 32.42 -6.14 -13.72
C GLU A 536 32.83 -7.61 -13.85
N LYS A 537 31.86 -8.52 -13.98
CA LYS A 537 32.08 -9.96 -14.19
C LYS A 537 32.86 -10.21 -15.48
N LYS A 538 32.46 -9.56 -16.59
CA LYS A 538 33.20 -9.59 -17.87
C LYS A 538 34.63 -9.05 -17.73
N ARG A 539 34.82 -7.93 -17.03
CA ARG A 539 36.14 -7.33 -16.79
C ARG A 539 37.07 -8.25 -15.99
N ARG A 540 36.52 -9.05 -15.07
CA ARG A 540 37.25 -10.04 -14.28
C ARG A 540 37.55 -11.35 -15.03
N GLY A 541 37.15 -11.47 -16.30
CA GLY A 541 37.32 -12.70 -17.09
C GLY A 541 36.44 -13.86 -16.63
N GLN A 542 35.39 -13.58 -15.84
CA GLN A 542 34.45 -14.60 -15.36
C GLN A 542 33.42 -14.91 -16.46
N LYS A 543 33.01 -16.18 -16.55
CA LYS A 543 32.00 -16.63 -17.52
C LYS A 543 30.64 -15.99 -17.21
N LEU A 544 30.06 -15.34 -18.21
CA LEU A 544 28.69 -14.81 -18.15
C LEU A 544 27.68 -15.94 -18.42
N ASN A 545 26.51 -15.88 -17.79
CA ASN A 545 25.38 -16.70 -18.20
C ASN A 545 24.65 -16.06 -19.41
N PRO A 546 23.79 -16.81 -20.13
CA PRO A 546 23.12 -16.29 -21.33
C PRO A 546 22.33 -15.00 -21.10
N PHE A 547 21.70 -14.84 -19.93
CA PHE A 547 20.99 -13.62 -19.58
C PHE A 547 21.94 -12.41 -19.40
N GLU A 548 23.05 -12.58 -18.68
CA GLU A 548 24.09 -11.54 -18.53
C GLU A 548 24.69 -11.14 -19.89
N GLU A 549 24.87 -12.08 -20.82
CA GLU A 549 25.31 -11.77 -22.19
C GLU A 549 24.28 -10.90 -22.93
N ARG A 550 22.98 -11.21 -22.78
CA ARG A 550 21.90 -10.39 -23.33
C ARG A 550 21.86 -8.99 -22.72
N ILE A 551 22.07 -8.86 -21.41
CA ILE A 551 22.18 -7.54 -20.73
C ILE A 551 23.27 -6.71 -21.38
N LEU A 552 24.48 -7.26 -21.54
CA LEU A 552 25.60 -6.51 -22.12
C LEU A 552 25.41 -6.22 -23.61
N LYS A 553 24.73 -7.11 -24.34
CA LYS A 553 24.41 -6.89 -25.76
C LYS A 553 23.44 -5.72 -25.92
N GLU A 554 22.38 -5.68 -25.13
CA GLU A 554 21.37 -4.63 -25.17
C GLU A 554 21.98 -3.27 -24.75
N ASP A 555 22.71 -3.23 -23.63
CA ASP A 555 23.41 -2.03 -23.15
C ASP A 555 24.45 -1.51 -24.15
N ALA A 556 25.12 -2.40 -24.90
CA ALA A 556 26.04 -2.00 -25.97
C ALA A 556 25.33 -1.39 -27.19
N GLN A 557 24.10 -1.78 -27.48
CA GLN A 557 23.29 -1.19 -28.55
C GLN A 557 22.71 0.17 -28.13
N LYS A 558 22.21 0.24 -26.90
CA LYS A 558 21.66 1.46 -26.31
C LYS A 558 22.08 1.55 -24.84
N PRO A 559 23.00 2.44 -24.46
CA PRO A 559 23.48 2.54 -23.08
C PRO A 559 22.35 2.67 -22.06
N GLY A 560 22.39 1.84 -21.02
CA GLY A 560 21.37 1.80 -19.96
C GLY A 560 20.09 1.05 -20.31
N SER A 561 19.94 0.55 -21.54
CA SER A 561 18.81 -0.31 -21.90
C SER A 561 18.97 -1.73 -21.35
N PHE A 562 17.84 -2.42 -21.21
CA PHE A 562 17.75 -3.72 -20.56
C PHE A 562 16.91 -4.67 -21.42
N PRO A 563 17.31 -5.94 -21.59
CA PRO A 563 16.59 -6.86 -22.46
C PRO A 563 15.21 -7.20 -21.89
N VAL A 564 14.25 -7.48 -22.78
CA VAL A 564 12.94 -8.05 -22.36
C VAL A 564 13.17 -9.37 -21.64
N MET A 565 12.80 -9.42 -20.37
CA MET A 565 12.93 -10.59 -19.51
C MET A 565 11.75 -11.52 -19.74
N ARG A 566 12.04 -12.83 -19.81
CA ARG A 566 11.05 -13.90 -20.03
C ARG A 566 11.10 -14.91 -18.90
N ASP A 567 10.05 -15.72 -18.75
CA ASP A 567 10.07 -16.81 -17.76
C ASP A 567 11.20 -17.81 -18.01
N SER A 568 11.59 -18.02 -19.26
CA SER A 568 12.75 -18.85 -19.61
C SER A 568 14.07 -18.34 -19.03
N ASP A 569 14.15 -17.05 -18.69
CA ASP A 569 15.35 -16.43 -18.14
C ASP A 569 15.47 -16.65 -16.63
N VAL A 570 14.47 -17.21 -15.95
CA VAL A 570 14.42 -17.29 -14.48
C VAL A 570 15.63 -18.02 -13.88
N GLY A 571 16.09 -19.10 -14.52
CA GLY A 571 17.26 -19.86 -14.05
C GLY A 571 18.51 -18.99 -14.04
N ASP A 572 18.81 -18.35 -15.17
CA ASP A 572 19.94 -17.46 -15.32
C ASP A 572 19.83 -16.22 -14.42
N ILE A 573 18.64 -15.65 -14.28
CA ILE A 573 18.37 -14.51 -13.39
C ILE A 573 18.72 -14.89 -11.94
N LEU A 574 18.21 -16.02 -11.45
CA LEU A 574 18.42 -16.47 -10.07
C LEU A 574 19.87 -16.88 -9.80
N ASP A 575 20.61 -17.30 -10.83
CA ASP A 575 22.05 -17.55 -10.72
C ASP A 575 22.88 -16.25 -10.59
N THR A 576 22.28 -15.08 -10.91
CA THR A 576 22.86 -13.77 -10.59
C THR A 576 22.46 -13.23 -9.22
N GLU A 577 21.51 -13.87 -8.53
CA GLU A 577 21.09 -13.49 -7.19
C GLU A 577 21.97 -14.17 -6.13
N GLY A 578 22.05 -13.59 -4.93
CA GLY A 578 22.75 -14.22 -3.81
C GLY A 578 22.17 -15.60 -3.49
N ALA A 579 23.01 -16.56 -3.07
CA ALA A 579 22.62 -17.97 -2.88
C ALA A 579 21.37 -18.17 -1.99
N ALA A 580 21.20 -17.34 -0.96
CA ALA A 580 20.01 -17.37 -0.09
C ALA A 580 18.74 -16.91 -0.84
N THR A 581 18.79 -15.77 -1.54
CA THR A 581 17.67 -15.21 -2.30
C THR A 581 17.29 -16.12 -3.47
N GLY A 582 18.28 -16.61 -4.23
CA GLY A 582 18.06 -17.53 -5.34
C GLY A 582 17.46 -18.87 -4.89
N GLY A 583 17.90 -19.40 -3.75
CA GLY A 583 17.37 -20.64 -3.18
C GLY A 583 15.89 -20.55 -2.77
N VAL A 584 15.50 -19.46 -2.10
CA VAL A 584 14.10 -19.24 -1.69
C VAL A 584 13.19 -19.11 -2.91
N VAL A 585 13.56 -18.29 -3.89
CA VAL A 585 12.71 -18.07 -5.07
C VAL A 585 12.57 -19.35 -5.91
N LYS A 586 13.63 -20.18 -6.03
CA LYS A 586 13.57 -21.49 -6.71
C LYS A 586 12.58 -22.46 -6.07
N ILE A 587 12.31 -22.35 -4.76
CA ILE A 587 11.30 -23.15 -4.05
C ILE A 587 9.89 -22.60 -4.30
N MET A 588 9.76 -21.28 -4.45
CA MET A 588 8.48 -20.61 -4.60
C MET A 588 7.88 -20.69 -6.00
N THR A 589 8.72 -20.70 -7.04
CA THR A 589 8.28 -20.59 -8.43
C THR A 589 9.28 -21.15 -9.44
N SER A 590 8.77 -21.58 -10.59
CA SER A 590 9.54 -21.92 -11.79
C SER A 590 9.45 -20.85 -12.88
N THR A 591 8.86 -19.70 -12.57
CA THR A 591 8.69 -18.55 -13.47
C THR A 591 9.24 -17.28 -12.82
N ARG A 592 9.19 -16.13 -13.50
CA ARG A 592 9.56 -14.86 -12.87
C ARG A 592 8.52 -14.36 -11.86
N ARG A 593 7.30 -14.91 -11.89
CA ARG A 593 6.14 -14.53 -11.06
C ARG A 593 5.90 -15.56 -9.96
N GLU A 594 4.94 -15.33 -9.08
CA GLU A 594 4.51 -16.35 -8.12
C GLU A 594 3.99 -17.61 -8.81
N SER A 595 4.10 -18.76 -8.14
CA SER A 595 3.52 -20.00 -8.62
C SER A 595 1.98 -20.00 -8.53
N GLU A 596 1.37 -20.71 -9.48
CA GLU A 596 -0.09 -20.83 -9.67
C GLU A 596 -0.72 -19.54 -10.23
N GLY A 597 -1.81 -19.68 -11.00
CA GLY A 597 -2.39 -18.59 -11.78
C GLY A 597 -3.43 -17.74 -11.03
N HIS A 598 -4.60 -17.60 -11.64
CA HIS A 598 -5.64 -16.66 -11.23
C HIS A 598 -6.78 -17.31 -10.45
N ILE A 599 -7.00 -18.63 -10.57
CA ILE A 599 -8.12 -19.32 -9.88
C ILE A 599 -7.73 -19.58 -8.41
N ARG A 600 -7.82 -18.53 -7.60
CA ARG A 600 -7.51 -18.53 -6.15
C ARG A 600 -8.30 -17.46 -5.40
N GLN A 601 -8.38 -17.64 -4.08
CA GLN A 601 -8.90 -16.62 -3.18
C GLN A 601 -7.75 -15.83 -2.56
N ARG A 602 -7.94 -14.51 -2.41
CA ARG A 602 -7.02 -13.68 -1.65
C ARG A 602 -7.14 -14.04 -0.17
N VAL A 603 -6.00 -14.25 0.49
CA VAL A 603 -5.94 -14.51 1.91
C VAL A 603 -6.30 -13.23 2.68
N VAL A 604 -7.15 -13.37 3.70
CA VAL A 604 -7.57 -12.31 4.60
C VAL A 604 -7.10 -12.64 6.02
N PHE A 605 -6.35 -11.73 6.63
CA PHE A 605 -5.94 -11.81 8.03
C PHE A 605 -6.86 -10.95 8.89
N ASP A 606 -7.59 -11.59 9.80
CA ASP A 606 -8.54 -10.96 10.74
C ASP A 606 -8.01 -10.84 12.17
N LYS A 607 -6.78 -11.27 12.38
CA LYS A 607 -5.98 -10.93 13.55
C LYS A 607 -5.42 -9.53 13.36
N SER A 608 -6.21 -8.56 13.78
CA SER A 608 -5.75 -7.19 14.00
C SER A 608 -5.14 -7.09 15.38
#